data_AF-A0A7Y2DFQ0-F1
#
_entry.id   AF-A0A7Y2DFQ0-F1
#
_cell.length_a   1.000
_cell.length_b   1.000
_cell.length_c   1.000
_cell.angle_alpha   90.00
_cell.angle_beta   90.00
_cell.angle_gamma   90.00
#
_symmetry.space_group_name_H-M   'P 1'
#
loop_
_entity.id
_entity.type
_entity.pdbx_description
1 polymer ?
#
loop_
_entity_poly.entity_id
_entity_poly.type
_entity_poly.pdbx_seq_one_letter_code
_entity_poly.pdbx_strand_id
1 'polypeptide(L)'
;QQEHFPEMRLTTLPAFYKNPDYIEVLSKSIEEGLKDFEYDHILFSYHGIPERHIRKSDPTKYHCKIDGACCGINSVAHHTCYRHQVYETTELVKANLGLPEDKVSSSFQSRLAGDPWLKPYTDFEFERLAEAGKKRLAVITPAFVSDCLETLEEIAMEGKSQFEEAGGNAYKHIPCLNDSDAWVQVMAKWVNEWQETGALPPSQA
;
A
#
# COMPACT_ATOMS: atom_id res chain seq x y z
N GLN A 1 11.75 3.18 30.66
CA GLN A 1 12.84 3.65 29.78
C GLN A 1 13.67 4.73 30.47
N GLN A 2 13.10 5.86 30.88
CA GLN A 2 13.85 6.93 31.59
C GLN A 2 14.53 6.46 32.89
N GLU A 3 13.95 5.50 33.60
CA GLU A 3 14.54 4.92 34.82
C GLU A 3 15.86 4.16 34.56
N HIS A 4 16.01 3.51 33.40
CA HIS A 4 17.18 2.68 33.08
C HIS A 4 18.10 3.31 32.02
N PHE A 5 17.57 4.27 31.23
CA PHE A 5 18.28 4.92 30.12
C PHE A 5 17.94 6.42 30.08
N PRO A 6 18.37 7.21 31.07
CA PRO A 6 17.99 8.62 31.19
C PRO A 6 18.49 9.49 30.03
N GLU A 7 19.59 9.09 29.38
CA GLU A 7 20.19 9.82 28.24
C GLU A 7 19.59 9.42 26.88
N MET A 8 18.76 8.37 26.82
CA MET A 8 18.17 7.91 25.57
C MET A 8 17.03 8.82 25.14
N ARG A 9 17.17 9.44 23.97
CA ARG A 9 16.13 10.22 23.32
C ARG A 9 15.49 9.41 22.20
N LEU A 10 14.16 9.38 22.16
CA LEU A 10 13.39 8.70 21.13
C LEU A 10 12.67 9.74 20.28
N THR A 11 12.85 9.67 18.96
CA THR A 11 12.03 10.39 17.99
C THR A 11 11.38 9.37 17.07
N THR A 12 10.08 9.54 16.79
CA THR A 12 9.32 8.61 15.96
C THR A 12 8.82 9.33 14.72
N LEU A 13 9.20 8.83 13.54
CA LEU A 13 8.59 9.23 12.28
C LEU A 13 7.17 8.62 12.20
N PRO A 14 6.10 9.43 12.12
CA PRO A 14 4.75 8.92 11.88
C PRO A 14 4.61 8.30 10.48
N ALA A 15 3.41 7.83 10.14
CA ALA A 15 3.11 7.28 8.82
C ALA A 15 3.50 8.27 7.69
N PHE A 16 4.28 7.77 6.73
CA PHE A 16 4.85 8.55 5.62
C PHE A 16 4.17 8.24 4.27
N TYR A 17 2.98 7.64 4.27
CA TYR A 17 2.24 7.17 3.10
C TYR A 17 2.01 8.21 1.99
N LYS A 18 1.97 9.50 2.34
CA LYS A 18 1.84 10.66 1.43
C LYS A 18 3.13 11.48 1.29
N ASN A 19 4.27 10.97 1.76
CA ASN A 19 5.54 11.67 1.63
C ASN A 19 5.97 11.70 0.15
N PRO A 20 6.35 12.85 -0.42
CA PRO A 20 6.71 12.96 -1.83
C PRO A 20 7.90 12.10 -2.25
N ASP A 21 8.94 12.01 -1.43
CA ASP A 21 10.12 11.19 -1.75
C ASP A 21 9.73 9.71 -1.83
N TYR A 22 8.82 9.25 -0.95
CA TYR A 22 8.30 7.89 -0.95
C TYR A 22 7.41 7.60 -2.17
N ILE A 23 6.49 8.51 -2.50
CA ILE A 23 5.63 8.35 -3.68
C ILE A 23 6.47 8.31 -4.96
N GLU A 24 7.47 9.17 -5.07
CA GLU A 24 8.35 9.23 -6.24
C GLU A 24 9.14 7.93 -6.41
N VAL A 25 9.81 7.45 -5.35
CA VAL A 25 10.62 6.23 -5.45
C VAL A 25 9.78 4.98 -5.69
N LEU A 26 8.60 4.91 -5.06
CA LEU A 26 7.64 3.82 -5.31
C LEU A 26 7.12 3.85 -6.74
N SER A 27 6.73 5.02 -7.23
CA SER A 27 6.23 5.20 -8.61
C SER A 27 7.29 4.80 -9.62
N LYS A 28 8.54 5.26 -9.44
CA LYS A 28 9.64 4.87 -10.32
C LYS A 28 9.90 3.36 -10.34
N SER A 29 9.87 2.70 -9.18
CA SER A 29 10.00 1.24 -9.10
C SER A 29 8.88 0.53 -9.86
N ILE A 30 7.64 1.02 -9.74
CA ILE A 30 6.49 0.48 -10.47
C ILE A 30 6.64 0.72 -11.98
N GLU A 31 7.03 1.91 -12.40
CA GLU A 31 7.27 2.24 -13.82
C GLU A 31 8.32 1.31 -14.43
N GLU A 32 9.47 1.14 -13.76
CA GLU A 32 10.54 0.23 -14.18
C GLU A 32 10.03 -1.22 -14.25
N GLY A 33 9.27 -1.64 -13.24
CA GLY A 33 8.63 -2.95 -13.20
C GLY A 33 7.59 -3.17 -14.31
N LEU A 34 6.95 -2.12 -14.83
CA LEU A 34 5.94 -2.20 -15.89
C LEU A 34 6.51 -2.04 -17.30
N LYS A 35 7.74 -1.54 -17.46
CA LYS A 35 8.35 -1.17 -18.75
C LYS A 35 8.20 -2.20 -19.87
N ASP A 36 8.41 -3.48 -19.56
CA ASP A 36 8.34 -4.58 -20.52
C ASP A 36 7.09 -5.47 -20.34
N PHE A 37 6.03 -4.92 -19.74
CA PHE A 37 4.80 -5.65 -19.47
C PHE A 37 3.56 -4.85 -19.88
N GLU A 38 2.89 -5.28 -20.94
CA GLU A 38 1.57 -4.76 -21.27
C GLU A 38 0.52 -5.29 -20.30
N TYR A 39 -0.31 -4.40 -19.76
CA TYR A 39 -1.34 -4.74 -18.78
C TYR A 39 -2.73 -4.23 -19.21
N ASP A 40 -3.75 -5.00 -18.85
CA ASP A 40 -5.16 -4.60 -18.95
C ASP A 40 -5.65 -3.95 -17.65
N HIS A 41 -4.99 -4.28 -16.53
CA HIS A 41 -5.31 -3.80 -15.20
C HIS A 41 -4.10 -3.86 -14.26
N ILE A 42 -4.06 -2.95 -13.29
CA ILE A 42 -3.12 -2.90 -12.17
C ILE A 42 -3.93 -3.02 -10.87
N LEU A 43 -3.61 -4.02 -10.06
CA LEU A 43 -4.23 -4.22 -8.75
C LEU A 43 -3.23 -3.85 -7.64
N PHE A 44 -3.56 -2.83 -6.86
CA PHE A 44 -2.85 -2.52 -5.63
C PHE A 44 -3.40 -3.37 -4.50
N SER A 45 -2.62 -4.35 -4.05
CA SER A 45 -3.00 -5.26 -2.97
C SER A 45 -2.35 -4.82 -1.66
N TYR A 46 -3.16 -4.60 -0.63
CA TYR A 46 -2.73 -4.16 0.69
C TYR A 46 -2.99 -5.24 1.73
N HIS A 47 -2.19 -5.34 2.78
CA HIS A 47 -2.51 -6.29 3.85
C HIS A 47 -3.85 -5.93 4.51
N GLY A 48 -4.74 -6.90 4.58
CA GLY A 48 -6.04 -6.75 5.18
C GLY A 48 -5.92 -6.50 6.68
N ILE A 49 -6.88 -5.76 7.23
CA ILE A 49 -7.05 -5.70 8.68
C ILE A 49 -8.54 -5.85 9.03
N PRO A 50 -8.86 -6.38 10.23
CA PRO A 50 -10.23 -6.45 10.70
C PRO A 50 -10.89 -5.06 10.76
N GLU A 51 -12.15 -4.95 10.36
CA GLU A 51 -12.89 -3.68 10.40
C GLU A 51 -12.92 -3.05 11.81
N ARG A 52 -12.93 -3.90 12.85
CA ARG A 52 -12.86 -3.44 14.25
C ARG A 52 -11.60 -2.64 14.55
N HIS A 53 -10.45 -2.93 13.92
CA HIS A 53 -9.21 -2.20 14.13
C HIS A 53 -9.29 -0.80 13.55
N ILE A 54 -9.89 -0.66 12.36
CA ILE A 54 -10.19 0.63 11.73
C ILE A 54 -11.09 1.49 12.62
N ARG A 55 -12.18 0.92 13.14
CA ARG A 55 -13.10 1.65 14.04
C ARG A 55 -12.42 2.02 15.37
N LYS A 56 -11.54 1.15 15.89
CA LYS A 56 -10.81 1.40 17.14
C LYS A 56 -9.80 2.53 16.98
N SER A 57 -9.10 2.61 15.85
CA SER A 57 -8.08 3.63 15.57
C SER A 57 -8.66 5.00 15.23
N ASP A 58 -9.96 5.10 14.94
CA ASP A 58 -10.66 6.37 14.75
C ASP A 58 -10.69 7.17 16.08
N PRO A 59 -10.02 8.35 16.15
CA PRO A 59 -10.02 9.19 17.33
C PRO A 59 -11.37 9.89 17.54
N THR A 60 -12.15 10.08 16.47
CA THR A 60 -13.46 10.73 16.52
C THR A 60 -14.55 9.78 16.99
N LYS A 61 -14.34 8.45 16.86
CA LYS A 61 -15.32 7.38 17.12
C LYS A 61 -16.55 7.36 16.20
N TYR A 62 -16.69 8.32 15.28
CA TYR A 62 -17.88 8.45 14.42
C TYR A 62 -17.57 8.65 12.94
N HIS A 63 -16.32 8.96 12.57
CA HIS A 63 -15.94 9.22 11.19
C HIS A 63 -15.95 7.94 10.35
N CYS A 64 -15.30 6.88 10.85
CA CYS A 64 -15.14 5.68 10.06
C CYS A 64 -16.40 4.82 10.05
N LYS A 65 -17.13 4.91 8.95
CA LYS A 65 -18.35 4.14 8.70
C LYS A 65 -18.12 2.90 7.82
N ILE A 66 -17.05 2.90 7.02
CA ILE A 66 -16.76 1.86 6.01
C ILE A 66 -17.93 1.75 5.03
N ASP A 67 -18.45 2.90 4.59
CA ASP A 67 -19.61 3.03 3.70
C ASP A 67 -19.22 3.43 2.26
N GLY A 68 -17.92 3.46 1.96
CA GLY A 68 -17.38 3.91 0.69
C GLY A 68 -17.21 5.44 0.57
N ALA A 69 -17.84 6.24 1.43
CA ALA A 69 -17.79 7.70 1.34
C ALA A 69 -16.84 8.34 2.35
N CYS A 70 -16.66 7.73 3.53
CA CYS A 70 -15.93 8.36 4.64
C CYS A 70 -14.48 8.77 4.30
N CYS A 71 -13.81 8.06 3.39
CA CYS A 71 -12.42 8.36 3.02
C CYS A 71 -12.28 9.64 2.19
N GLY A 72 -13.35 10.10 1.53
CA GLY A 72 -13.36 11.36 0.77
C GLY A 72 -13.80 12.58 1.60
N ILE A 73 -14.11 12.40 2.88
CA ILE A 73 -14.55 13.47 3.77
C ILE A 73 -13.38 13.85 4.69
N ASN A 74 -12.92 15.10 4.61
CA ASN A 74 -11.82 15.57 5.45
C ASN A 74 -12.09 15.36 6.94
N SER A 75 -11.14 14.70 7.62
CA SER A 75 -11.26 14.38 9.03
C SER A 75 -9.90 14.09 9.65
N VAL A 76 -9.75 14.46 10.92
CA VAL A 76 -8.56 14.13 11.73
C VAL A 76 -8.34 12.61 11.87
N ALA A 77 -9.37 11.80 11.64
CA ALA A 77 -9.26 10.34 11.64
C ALA A 77 -8.31 9.81 10.56
N HIS A 78 -8.07 10.58 9.49
CA HIS A 78 -7.18 10.17 8.40
C HIS A 78 -5.72 9.98 8.84
N HIS A 79 -5.28 10.69 9.88
CA HIS A 79 -3.94 10.52 10.46
C HIS A 79 -3.70 9.13 11.07
N THR A 80 -4.76 8.39 11.43
CA THR A 80 -4.66 7.06 12.07
C THR A 80 -5.45 5.97 11.35
N CYS A 81 -6.12 6.30 10.24
CA CYS A 81 -6.96 5.38 9.49
C CYS A 81 -6.16 4.70 8.38
N TYR A 82 -5.73 3.45 8.62
CA TYR A 82 -5.00 2.64 7.63
C TYR A 82 -5.70 2.60 6.27
N ARG A 83 -7.02 2.38 6.24
CA ARG A 83 -7.80 2.31 4.99
C ARG A 83 -7.72 3.59 4.16
N HIS A 84 -7.77 4.76 4.80
CA HIS A 84 -7.61 6.03 4.08
C HIS A 84 -6.18 6.16 3.56
N GLN A 85 -5.18 5.84 4.39
CA GLN A 85 -3.77 5.98 4.03
C GLN A 85 -3.39 5.14 2.81
N VAL A 86 -3.86 3.88 2.74
CA VAL A 86 -3.59 3.02 1.58
C VAL A 86 -4.27 3.51 0.31
N TYR A 87 -5.50 4.01 0.39
CA TYR A 87 -6.16 4.58 -0.79
C TYR A 87 -5.46 5.85 -1.25
N GLU A 88 -5.05 6.72 -0.33
CA GLU A 88 -4.27 7.91 -0.67
C GLU A 88 -2.95 7.54 -1.35
N THR A 89 -2.23 6.52 -0.87
CA THR A 89 -1.02 6.02 -1.55
C THR A 89 -1.33 5.58 -2.98
N THR A 90 -2.39 4.79 -3.20
CA THR A 90 -2.81 4.39 -4.55
C THR A 90 -3.08 5.62 -5.43
N GLU A 91 -3.84 6.60 -4.93
CA GLU A 91 -4.20 7.80 -5.70
C GLU A 91 -2.98 8.65 -6.06
N LEU A 92 -2.05 8.84 -5.11
CA LEU A 92 -0.83 9.61 -5.33
C LEU A 92 0.11 8.93 -6.33
N VAL A 93 0.28 7.60 -6.24
CA VAL A 93 1.07 6.83 -7.21
C VAL A 93 0.40 6.84 -8.59
N LYS A 94 -0.92 6.62 -8.66
CA LYS A 94 -1.71 6.67 -9.89
C LYS A 94 -1.55 8.02 -10.58
N ALA A 95 -1.61 9.12 -9.82
CA ALA A 95 -1.43 10.47 -10.32
C ALA A 95 0.01 10.73 -10.80
N ASN A 96 1.02 10.29 -10.03
CA ASN A 96 2.44 10.46 -10.39
C ASN A 96 2.78 9.74 -11.70
N LEU A 97 2.26 8.52 -11.89
CA LEU A 97 2.47 7.71 -13.09
C LEU A 97 1.53 8.00 -14.25
N GLY A 98 0.52 8.86 -14.06
CA GLY A 98 -0.50 9.13 -15.08
C GLY A 98 -1.30 7.88 -15.49
N LEU A 99 -1.55 6.96 -14.55
CA LEU A 99 -2.26 5.71 -14.84
C LEU A 99 -3.76 5.98 -15.06
N PRO A 100 -4.41 5.30 -16.04
CA PRO A 100 -5.85 5.46 -16.30
C PRO A 100 -6.73 4.97 -15.14
N GLU A 101 -7.77 5.73 -14.81
CA GLU A 101 -8.73 5.42 -13.74
C GLU A 101 -9.37 4.03 -13.88
N ASP A 102 -9.70 3.64 -15.12
CA ASP A 102 -10.40 2.39 -15.45
C ASP A 102 -9.48 1.16 -15.45
N LYS A 103 -8.18 1.37 -15.23
CA LYS A 103 -7.16 0.31 -15.18
C LYS A 103 -6.55 0.09 -13.80
N VAL A 104 -7.00 0.81 -12.77
CA VAL A 104 -6.44 0.71 -11.43
C VAL A 104 -7.54 0.35 -10.44
N SER A 105 -7.25 -0.58 -9.53
CA SER A 105 -8.09 -0.82 -8.36
C SER A 105 -7.25 -1.17 -7.14
N SER A 106 -7.86 -1.17 -5.96
CA SER A 106 -7.23 -1.58 -4.71
C SER A 106 -8.02 -2.71 -4.05
N SER A 107 -7.30 -3.65 -3.42
CA SER A 107 -7.84 -4.77 -2.67
C SER A 107 -7.06 -5.06 -1.41
N PHE A 108 -7.57 -5.98 -0.59
CA PHE A 108 -6.99 -6.37 0.68
C PHE A 108 -6.70 -7.87 0.71
N GLN A 109 -5.42 -8.24 0.80
CA GLN A 109 -4.93 -9.62 0.90
C GLN A 109 -4.86 -10.08 2.35
N SER A 110 -4.60 -11.37 2.58
CA SER A 110 -4.40 -11.97 3.89
C SER A 110 -5.54 -11.71 4.88
N ARG A 111 -6.38 -12.71 5.13
CA ARG A 111 -7.45 -12.62 6.13
C ARG A 111 -7.53 -13.88 6.97
N LEU A 112 -8.00 -13.73 8.21
CA LEU A 112 -8.34 -14.85 9.08
C LEU A 112 -9.85 -15.02 9.16
N ALA A 113 -10.29 -16.27 9.35
CA ALA A 113 -11.69 -16.60 9.55
C ALA A 113 -12.25 -15.96 10.83
N GLY A 114 -13.54 -15.62 10.82
CA GLY A 114 -14.27 -15.12 11.98
C GLY A 114 -14.85 -13.72 11.76
N ASP A 115 -14.06 -12.69 12.04
CA ASP A 115 -14.52 -11.29 11.97
C ASP A 115 -14.56 -10.75 10.53
N PRO A 116 -15.32 -9.66 10.26
CA PRO A 116 -15.26 -8.97 8.97
C PRO A 116 -13.94 -8.20 8.80
N TRP A 117 -13.35 -8.32 7.61
CA TRP A 117 -12.13 -7.64 7.19
C TRP A 117 -12.43 -6.62 6.09
N LEU A 118 -11.47 -5.72 5.86
CA LEU A 118 -11.54 -4.78 4.75
C LEU A 118 -11.69 -5.49 3.40
N LYS A 119 -12.52 -4.89 2.53
CA LYS A 119 -12.88 -5.39 1.20
C LYS A 119 -12.57 -4.33 0.13
N PRO A 120 -12.41 -4.71 -1.14
CA PRO A 120 -12.54 -6.08 -1.69
C PRO A 120 -11.36 -6.97 -1.32
N TYR A 121 -11.57 -8.28 -1.33
CA TYR A 121 -10.51 -9.23 -0.97
C TYR A 121 -9.68 -9.62 -2.19
N THR A 122 -8.36 -9.61 -2.05
CA THR A 122 -7.44 -9.81 -3.19
C THR A 122 -7.65 -11.15 -3.90
N ASP A 123 -7.85 -12.25 -3.14
CA ASP A 123 -8.12 -13.59 -3.70
C ASP A 123 -9.33 -13.60 -4.65
N PHE A 124 -10.43 -12.95 -4.26
CA PHE A 124 -11.63 -12.84 -5.09
C PHE A 124 -11.47 -11.87 -6.27
N GLU A 125 -10.59 -10.88 -6.14
CA GLU A 125 -10.35 -9.93 -7.24
C GLU A 125 -9.59 -10.56 -8.40
N PHE A 126 -8.73 -11.56 -8.15
CA PHE A 126 -8.06 -12.29 -9.23
C PHE A 126 -9.05 -12.98 -10.15
N GLU A 127 -9.97 -13.78 -9.59
CA GLU A 127 -11.02 -14.45 -10.36
C GLU A 127 -11.92 -13.43 -11.06
N ARG A 128 -12.43 -12.44 -10.30
CA ARG A 128 -13.34 -11.42 -10.82
C ARG A 128 -12.75 -10.65 -12.00
N LEU A 129 -11.47 -10.27 -11.94
CA LEU A 129 -10.80 -9.53 -13.01
C LEU A 129 -10.59 -10.40 -14.26
N ALA A 130 -10.20 -11.66 -14.09
CA ALA A 130 -10.02 -12.60 -15.19
C ALA A 130 -11.35 -12.87 -15.92
N GLU A 131 -12.42 -13.11 -15.17
CA GLU A 131 -13.78 -13.30 -15.69
C GLU A 131 -14.34 -12.05 -16.36
N ALA A 132 -13.97 -10.86 -15.86
CA ALA A 132 -14.30 -9.57 -16.50
C ALA A 132 -13.48 -9.30 -17.78
N GLY A 133 -12.68 -10.26 -18.24
CA GLY A 133 -11.94 -10.20 -19.50
C GLY A 133 -10.59 -9.49 -19.42
N LYS A 134 -10.12 -9.11 -18.22
CA LYS A 134 -8.74 -8.65 -18.04
C LYS A 134 -7.83 -9.86 -18.19
N LYS A 135 -6.98 -9.89 -19.21
CA LYS A 135 -6.09 -11.03 -19.50
C LYS A 135 -4.67 -10.81 -19.00
N ARG A 136 -4.29 -9.57 -18.74
CA ARG A 136 -2.94 -9.19 -18.31
C ARG A 136 -3.03 -8.35 -17.04
N LEU A 137 -2.58 -8.90 -15.92
CA LEU A 137 -2.68 -8.28 -14.61
C LEU A 137 -1.29 -7.99 -14.04
N ALA A 138 -1.05 -6.75 -13.63
CA ALA A 138 0.06 -6.40 -12.76
C ALA A 138 -0.44 -6.21 -11.32
N VAL A 139 0.32 -6.67 -10.33
CA VAL A 139 -0.05 -6.59 -8.92
C VAL A 139 1.10 -5.97 -8.12
N ILE A 140 0.74 -5.01 -7.26
CA ILE A 140 1.69 -4.20 -6.48
C ILE A 140 1.29 -4.27 -5.01
N THR A 141 2.25 -4.37 -4.10
CA THR A 141 2.04 -4.57 -2.65
C THR A 141 2.65 -3.44 -1.80
N PRO A 142 2.23 -2.16 -1.99
CA PRO A 142 2.99 -1.01 -1.49
C PRO A 142 2.94 -0.83 0.04
N ALA A 143 2.09 -1.57 0.77
CA ALA A 143 2.14 -1.60 2.24
C ALA A 143 3.40 -2.30 2.80
N PHE A 144 4.17 -2.98 1.94
CA PHE A 144 5.45 -3.57 2.28
C PHE A 144 6.57 -2.84 1.54
N VAL A 145 7.67 -2.55 2.25
CA VAL A 145 8.89 -1.98 1.64
C VAL A 145 9.92 -3.05 1.29
N SER A 146 9.72 -4.28 1.78
CA SER A 146 10.55 -5.45 1.49
C SER A 146 9.65 -6.64 1.23
N ASP A 147 10.07 -7.51 0.32
CA ASP A 147 9.35 -8.73 0.03
C ASP A 147 9.33 -9.66 1.24
N CYS A 148 8.21 -10.35 1.41
CA CYS A 148 7.94 -11.27 2.50
C CYS A 148 7.06 -12.44 2.01
N LEU A 149 6.60 -13.30 2.92
CA LEU A 149 5.74 -14.43 2.60
C LEU A 149 4.49 -13.97 1.85
N GLU A 150 3.87 -12.90 2.35
CA GLU A 150 2.64 -12.33 1.82
C GLU A 150 2.82 -11.73 0.42
N THR A 151 4.03 -11.33 0.00
CA THR A 151 4.27 -10.81 -1.35
C THR A 151 4.73 -11.90 -2.31
N LEU A 152 5.63 -12.77 -1.88
CA LEU A 152 6.23 -13.79 -2.74
C LEU A 152 5.33 -15.02 -2.92
N GLU A 153 4.76 -15.53 -1.83
CA GLU A 153 3.96 -16.76 -1.87
C GLU A 153 2.50 -16.44 -2.20
N GLU A 154 1.84 -15.62 -1.38
CA GLU A 154 0.41 -15.32 -1.55
C GLU A 154 0.12 -14.56 -2.86
N ILE A 155 0.93 -13.55 -3.20
CA ILE A 155 0.69 -12.73 -4.40
C ILE A 155 1.42 -13.29 -5.62
N ALA A 156 2.75 -13.40 -5.57
CA ALA A 156 3.50 -13.75 -6.77
C ALA A 156 3.34 -15.21 -7.24
N MET A 157 2.98 -16.14 -6.34
CA MET A 157 2.77 -17.56 -6.68
C MET A 157 1.30 -17.94 -6.68
N GLU A 158 0.61 -17.88 -5.53
CA GLU A 158 -0.78 -18.33 -5.42
C GLU A 158 -1.73 -17.43 -6.22
N GLY A 159 -1.62 -16.11 -6.07
CA GLY A 159 -2.43 -15.15 -6.83
C GLY A 159 -2.25 -15.25 -8.34
N LYS A 160 -1.03 -15.56 -8.79
CA LYS A 160 -0.76 -15.88 -10.20
C LYS A 160 -1.54 -17.12 -10.64
N SER A 161 -1.46 -18.22 -9.88
CA SER A 161 -2.19 -19.46 -10.18
C SER A 161 -3.69 -19.20 -10.27
N GLN A 162 -4.27 -18.50 -9.28
CA GLN A 162 -5.70 -18.15 -9.24
C GLN A 162 -6.14 -17.33 -10.46
N PHE A 163 -5.37 -16.30 -10.83
CA PHE A 163 -5.68 -15.46 -11.98
C PHE A 163 -5.61 -16.25 -13.31
N GLU A 164 -4.58 -17.09 -13.48
CA GLU A 164 -4.40 -17.90 -14.69
C GLU A 164 -5.46 -19.01 -14.80
N GLU A 165 -5.80 -19.68 -13.70
CA GLU A 165 -6.85 -20.69 -13.62
C GLU A 165 -8.25 -20.12 -13.93
N ALA A 166 -8.51 -18.87 -13.52
CA ALA A 166 -9.73 -18.14 -13.87
C ALA A 166 -9.75 -17.62 -15.32
N GLY A 167 -8.72 -17.93 -16.12
CA GLY A 167 -8.65 -17.61 -17.55
C GLY A 167 -7.89 -16.31 -17.87
N GLY A 168 -7.11 -15.79 -16.94
CA GLY A 168 -6.06 -14.81 -17.22
C GLY A 168 -4.90 -15.42 -18.03
N ASN A 169 -4.14 -14.58 -18.74
CA ASN A 169 -3.07 -15.04 -19.64
C ASN A 169 -1.67 -14.61 -19.18
N ALA A 170 -1.54 -13.43 -18.59
CA ALA A 170 -0.26 -12.91 -18.14
C ALA A 170 -0.41 -12.24 -16.78
N TYR A 171 0.52 -12.53 -15.89
CA TYR A 171 0.54 -12.02 -14.53
C TYR A 171 1.93 -11.49 -14.20
N LYS A 172 2.00 -10.33 -13.54
CA LYS A 172 3.26 -9.78 -13.04
C LYS A 172 3.09 -9.21 -11.64
N HIS A 173 3.77 -9.81 -10.67
CA HIS A 173 4.02 -9.16 -9.39
C HIS A 173 5.16 -8.15 -9.57
N ILE A 174 4.96 -6.92 -9.11
CA ILE A 174 6.01 -5.90 -9.02
C ILE A 174 6.67 -6.04 -7.64
N PRO A 175 7.98 -6.33 -7.55
CA PRO A 175 8.67 -6.49 -6.29
C PRO A 175 8.57 -5.24 -5.39
N CYS A 176 8.70 -5.45 -4.08
CA CYS A 176 8.84 -4.34 -3.15
C CYS A 176 10.11 -3.52 -3.42
N LEU A 177 10.24 -2.37 -2.75
CA LEU A 177 11.43 -1.51 -2.86
C LEU A 177 12.73 -2.22 -2.45
N ASN A 178 12.64 -3.22 -1.56
CA ASN A 178 13.74 -4.07 -1.11
C ASN A 178 14.99 -3.26 -0.74
N ASP A 179 16.14 -3.64 -1.29
CA ASP A 179 17.43 -3.00 -1.14
C ASP A 179 17.76 -2.04 -2.30
N SER A 180 16.75 -1.54 -3.03
CA SER A 180 16.99 -0.61 -4.12
C SER A 180 17.76 0.63 -3.65
N ASP A 181 18.81 0.98 -4.39
CA ASP A 181 19.65 2.13 -4.07
C ASP A 181 18.81 3.40 -3.90
N ALA A 182 17.80 3.60 -4.77
CA ALA A 182 16.93 4.76 -4.70
C ALA A 182 16.15 4.84 -3.38
N TRP A 183 15.62 3.73 -2.88
CA TRP A 183 14.91 3.70 -1.59
C TRP A 183 15.85 3.90 -0.41
N VAL A 184 17.03 3.25 -0.44
CA VAL A 184 18.06 3.42 0.59
C VAL A 184 18.51 4.88 0.68
N GLN A 185 18.67 5.57 -0.47
CA GLN A 185 19.02 6.99 -0.49
C GLN A 185 17.93 7.88 0.12
N VAL A 186 16.65 7.58 -0.12
CA VAL A 186 15.52 8.31 0.51
C VAL A 186 15.57 8.15 2.03
N MET A 187 15.73 6.93 2.54
CA MET A 187 15.84 6.70 3.99
C MET A 187 17.07 7.39 4.59
N ALA A 188 18.23 7.29 3.93
CA ALA A 188 19.46 7.94 4.39
C ALA A 188 19.31 9.46 4.44
N LYS A 189 18.70 10.06 3.41
CA LYS A 189 18.36 11.49 3.39
C LYS A 189 17.54 11.88 4.62
N TRP A 190 16.44 11.18 4.90
CA TRP A 190 15.58 11.49 6.04
C TRP A 190 16.30 11.38 7.38
N VAL A 191 17.13 10.34 7.57
CA VAL A 191 17.89 10.14 8.81
C VAL A 191 18.95 11.24 8.98
N ASN A 192 19.68 11.59 7.92
CA ASN A 192 20.71 12.63 7.96
C ASN A 192 20.10 14.01 8.23
N GLU A 193 19.00 14.36 7.55
CA GLU A 193 18.28 15.62 7.78
C GLU A 193 17.76 15.71 9.23
N TRP A 194 17.21 14.61 9.76
CA TRP A 194 16.78 14.53 11.15
C TRP A 194 17.95 14.68 12.12
N GLN A 195 19.10 14.07 11.84
CA GLN A 195 20.28 14.17 12.69
C GLN A 195 20.82 15.60 12.75
N GLU A 196 20.82 16.32 11.64
CA GLU A 196 21.36 17.69 11.54
C GLU A 196 20.39 18.74 12.10
N THR A 197 19.09 18.59 11.84
CA THR A 197 18.09 19.65 12.08
C THR A 197 17.08 19.31 13.17
N GLY A 198 16.96 18.03 13.53
CA GLY A 198 15.87 17.50 14.35
C GLY A 198 14.52 17.41 13.62
N ALA A 199 14.43 17.84 12.36
CA ALA A 199 13.21 17.79 11.57
C ALA A 199 12.97 16.38 11.02
N LEU A 200 11.72 15.92 11.11
CA LEU A 200 11.28 14.70 10.46
C LEU A 200 10.81 15.01 9.03
N PRO A 201 10.93 14.06 8.09
CA PRO A 201 10.43 14.25 6.74
C PRO A 201 8.94 14.60 6.76
N PRO A 202 8.50 15.57 5.94
CA PRO A 202 7.12 16.04 5.99
C PRO A 202 6.18 14.91 5.53
N SER A 203 5.20 14.56 6.36
CA SER A 203 3.92 14.13 5.80
C SER A 203 3.23 15.42 5.40
N GLN A 204 3.01 15.65 4.10
CA GLN A 204 2.35 16.90 3.65
C GLN A 204 1.11 17.15 4.53
N ALA A 205 0.92 18.34 5.08
CA ALA A 205 -0.19 18.61 6.02
C ALA A 205 -1.54 18.34 5.36
#